data_AF-A0A2N0NRM8-F1
#
_entry.id   AF-A0A2N0NRM8-F1
#
_cell.length_a   1.000
_cell.length_b   1.000
_cell.length_c   1.000
_cell.angle_alpha   90.00
_cell.angle_beta   90.00
_cell.angle_gamma   90.00
#
_symmetry.space_group_name_H-M   'P 1'
#
loop_
_entity.id
_entity.type
_entity.pdbx_description
1 polymer ?
#
loop_
_entity_poly.entity_id
_entity_poly.type
_entity_poly.pdbx_seq_one_letter_code
_entity_poly.pdbx_strand_id
1 'polypeptide(L)'
;MSFSKITRVFHRTVFPTHFVTRRVQCLQSPRSDLFHLPFSRTLRTRKPWMDLRQENVLLKNKLKAVQKGAELEQQPWEPSPKKQKIMTHGTATLFAGEKILVGLDSFKEIVDRGSTIIDKTLLISEFIECKGIVSLVVRPRRFGKTINLTMLREFFSIPIHPDNKDYRYELFKDTKIMERSDVYNKYFCKYPVIFLSLKGNNENLEKALLVGISRVAKSGYLSELNNLKVFPMHHEVFANYFGFTENGIFMLLQYNGKENQLDDVRQWYNRYRAGNSLNLYNLWSINSFINEGNLKAHWIDTEDFKNNTSMLLKGYAINVRIMEDMDYNMLAQKSNIDNVLWTLLYYAGYLTKDKNDNLCIPNMEVSTE
;
A
#
# COMPACT_ATOMS: atom_id res chain seq x y z
N MET A 1 -7.71 -28.75 10.76
CA MET A 1 -7.18 -27.73 9.84
C MET A 1 -6.83 -28.39 8.50
N SER A 2 -7.51 -28.05 7.39
CA SER A 2 -6.82 -28.20 6.10
C SER A 2 -6.01 -26.93 5.91
N PHE A 3 -4.74 -27.01 6.23
CA PHE A 3 -3.74 -25.94 6.11
C PHE A 3 -3.75 -25.26 4.73
N SER A 4 -4.36 -25.90 3.72
CA SER A 4 -4.39 -25.48 2.32
C SER A 4 -5.22 -24.23 2.03
N LYS A 5 -6.31 -23.93 2.78
CA LYS A 5 -7.15 -22.75 2.50
C LYS A 5 -6.55 -21.44 3.03
N ILE A 6 -6.03 -21.44 4.25
CA ILE A 6 -5.32 -20.29 4.82
C ILE A 6 -4.07 -20.02 3.99
N THR A 7 -3.27 -21.05 3.69
CA THR A 7 -2.14 -20.89 2.77
C THR A 7 -2.57 -20.41 1.39
N ARG A 8 -3.76 -20.75 0.87
CA ARG A 8 -4.26 -20.21 -0.42
C ARG A 8 -4.50 -18.69 -0.39
N VAL A 9 -4.95 -18.13 0.73
CA VAL A 9 -5.07 -16.66 0.93
C VAL A 9 -3.68 -16.01 0.93
N PHE A 10 -2.71 -16.64 1.61
CA PHE A 10 -1.32 -16.16 1.63
C PHE A 10 -0.58 -16.36 0.30
N HIS A 11 -0.86 -17.45 -0.42
CA HIS A 11 -0.26 -17.78 -1.72
C HIS A 11 -0.69 -16.81 -2.83
N ARG A 12 -1.88 -16.23 -2.73
CA ARG A 12 -2.41 -15.26 -3.71
C ARG A 12 -1.96 -13.82 -3.45
N THR A 13 -1.40 -13.53 -2.28
CA THR A 13 -1.01 -12.17 -1.93
C THR A 13 0.46 -11.94 -2.27
N VAL A 14 0.76 -11.93 -3.57
CA VAL A 14 2.07 -11.52 -4.08
C VAL A 14 2.13 -10.00 -3.98
N PHE A 15 3.03 -9.52 -3.13
CA PHE A 15 3.28 -8.11 -2.82
C PHE A 15 3.19 -7.21 -4.06
N PRO A 16 2.37 -6.15 -4.08
CA PRO A 16 2.61 -5.03 -4.98
C PRO A 16 3.85 -4.26 -4.49
N THR A 17 4.71 -3.84 -5.41
CA THR A 17 6.08 -3.39 -5.12
C THR A 17 6.41 -2.11 -5.86
N HIS A 18 7.00 -1.11 -5.20
CA HIS A 18 7.47 0.12 -5.87
C HIS A 18 8.94 0.38 -5.55
N PHE A 19 9.72 0.77 -6.57
CA PHE A 19 11.15 1.03 -6.46
C PHE A 19 11.50 2.41 -7.03
N VAL A 20 12.34 3.12 -6.31
CA VAL A 20 13.00 4.35 -6.73
C VAL A 20 14.46 4.02 -6.98
N THR A 21 14.97 4.36 -8.16
CA THR A 21 16.34 4.06 -8.56
C THR A 21 17.08 5.30 -9.05
N ARG A 22 18.37 5.41 -8.70
CA ARG A 22 19.28 6.47 -9.19
C ARG A 22 19.58 6.34 -10.69
N ARG A 23 19.45 5.14 -11.26
CA ARG A 23 19.81 4.82 -12.64
C ARG A 23 18.80 3.84 -13.23
N VAL A 24 18.14 4.23 -14.32
CA VAL A 24 17.30 3.33 -15.11
C VAL A 24 18.13 2.09 -15.49
N GLN A 25 17.73 0.90 -15.10
CA GLN A 25 18.05 -0.31 -15.86
C GLN A 25 16.81 -0.60 -16.71
N CYS A 26 16.97 -0.60 -18.02
CA CYS A 26 15.90 -0.95 -18.94
C CYS A 26 15.59 -2.44 -18.75
N LEU A 27 14.50 -2.76 -18.06
CA LEU A 27 13.84 -4.05 -18.22
C LEU A 27 12.83 -3.85 -19.35
N GLN A 28 13.27 -4.11 -20.58
CA GLN A 28 12.37 -4.15 -21.73
C GLN A 28 11.34 -5.28 -21.52
N SER A 29 10.06 -4.94 -21.66
CA SER A 29 9.17 -5.72 -22.52
C SER A 29 8.75 -4.79 -23.66
N PRO A 30 9.25 -4.98 -24.88
CA PRO A 30 8.89 -4.15 -26.01
C PRO A 30 7.73 -4.80 -26.75
N ARG A 31 6.54 -4.89 -26.15
CA ARG A 31 5.27 -5.16 -26.86
C ARG A 31 4.09 -4.55 -26.11
N SER A 32 3.29 -3.78 -26.83
CA SER A 32 2.11 -3.04 -26.37
C SER A 32 0.88 -3.90 -26.10
N ASP A 33 0.93 -5.19 -26.41
CA ASP A 33 -0.26 -6.03 -26.38
C ASP A 33 0.12 -7.34 -25.69
N LEU A 34 -0.28 -7.51 -24.42
CA LEU A 34 -0.58 -8.78 -23.71
C LEU A 34 -0.54 -8.59 -22.19
N PHE A 35 -1.73 -8.42 -21.62
CA PHE A 35 -2.05 -8.97 -20.31
C PHE A 35 -1.75 -10.49 -20.33
N HIS A 36 -1.16 -11.00 -19.23
CA HIS A 36 -0.90 -12.42 -18.94
C HIS A 36 0.27 -13.13 -19.67
N LEU A 37 1.47 -13.09 -19.09
CA LEU A 37 2.45 -14.19 -19.16
C LEU A 37 3.28 -14.30 -17.86
N PRO A 38 3.69 -15.51 -17.41
CA PRO A 38 4.52 -15.68 -16.23
C PRO A 38 5.97 -15.24 -16.48
N PHE A 39 6.48 -14.43 -15.56
CA PHE A 39 7.78 -13.74 -15.57
C PHE A 39 9.01 -14.68 -15.37
N SER A 40 9.08 -15.82 -16.05
CA SER A 40 10.21 -16.76 -15.93
C SER A 40 11.09 -16.87 -17.18
N ARG A 41 11.05 -15.91 -18.12
CA ARG A 41 11.81 -16.00 -19.39
C ARG A 41 12.62 -14.78 -19.84
N THR A 42 12.80 -13.74 -19.03
CA THR A 42 13.58 -12.54 -19.42
C THR A 42 15.08 -12.55 -19.06
N LEU A 43 15.65 -13.67 -18.60
CA LEU A 43 17.07 -13.76 -18.21
C LEU A 43 17.90 -14.60 -19.21
N ARG A 44 18.13 -14.08 -20.43
CA ARG A 44 19.15 -14.66 -21.34
C ARG A 44 20.09 -13.69 -22.04
N THR A 45 20.07 -12.40 -21.71
CA THR A 45 21.01 -11.43 -22.30
C THR A 45 21.94 -10.85 -21.25
N ARG A 46 23.14 -11.46 -21.11
CA ARG A 46 24.29 -10.86 -20.40
C ARG A 46 24.85 -9.70 -21.24
N LYS A 47 24.23 -8.51 -21.18
CA LYS A 47 24.84 -7.30 -21.76
C LYS A 47 25.80 -6.65 -20.75
N PRO A 48 27.03 -6.27 -21.15
CA PRO A 48 27.95 -5.49 -20.34
C PRO A 48 27.39 -4.12 -19.88
N TRP A 49 27.86 -3.61 -18.74
CA TRP A 49 27.38 -2.38 -18.13
C TRP A 49 27.58 -1.12 -18.99
N MET A 50 28.66 -1.06 -19.77
CA MET A 50 28.95 0.05 -20.71
C MET A 50 27.83 0.20 -21.75
N ASP A 51 27.34 -0.92 -22.28
CA ASP A 51 26.34 -0.95 -23.35
C ASP A 51 24.98 -0.50 -22.83
N LEU A 52 24.59 -0.95 -21.63
CA LEU A 52 23.35 -0.50 -20.97
C LEU A 52 23.37 0.99 -20.61
N ARG A 53 24.56 1.54 -20.29
CA ARG A 53 24.72 2.98 -20.01
C ARG A 53 24.57 3.80 -21.29
N GLN A 54 25.18 3.37 -22.40
CA GLN A 54 24.99 4.02 -23.70
C GLN A 54 23.53 3.94 -24.16
N GLU A 55 22.87 2.80 -23.98
CA GLU A 55 21.47 2.59 -24.34
C GLU A 55 20.52 3.50 -23.52
N ASN A 56 20.80 3.71 -22.22
CA ASN A 56 20.07 4.66 -21.39
C ASN A 56 20.31 6.13 -21.75
N VAL A 57 21.54 6.50 -22.13
CA VAL A 57 21.84 7.84 -22.64
C VAL A 57 21.10 8.07 -23.96
N LEU A 58 21.07 7.07 -24.83
CA LEU A 58 20.33 7.10 -26.09
C LEU A 58 18.81 7.20 -25.85
N LEU A 59 18.25 6.45 -24.89
CA LEU A 59 16.85 6.53 -24.49
C LEU A 59 16.50 7.88 -23.85
N LYS A 60 17.37 8.44 -23.01
CA LYS A 60 17.20 9.80 -22.47
C LYS A 60 17.21 10.84 -23.59
N ASN A 61 18.09 10.70 -24.57
CA ASN A 61 18.16 11.61 -25.72
C ASN A 61 16.96 11.43 -26.65
N LYS A 62 16.48 10.21 -26.86
CA LYS A 62 15.23 9.91 -27.58
C LYS A 62 14.02 10.47 -26.84
N LEU A 63 13.94 10.33 -25.52
CA LEU A 63 12.89 10.93 -24.69
C LEU A 63 12.92 12.46 -24.78
N LYS A 64 14.10 13.08 -24.73
CA LYS A 64 14.27 14.54 -24.96
C LYS A 64 13.87 14.97 -26.37
N ALA A 65 14.16 14.15 -27.38
CA ALA A 65 13.79 14.42 -28.77
C ALA A 65 12.28 14.27 -28.99
N VAL A 66 11.65 13.25 -28.38
CA VAL A 66 10.20 13.07 -28.36
C VAL A 66 9.53 14.20 -27.60
N GLN A 67 10.10 14.68 -26.49
CA GLN A 67 9.62 15.87 -25.78
C GLN A 67 9.68 17.13 -26.65
N LYS A 68 10.79 17.38 -27.35
CA LYS A 68 10.91 18.50 -28.30
C LYS A 68 10.00 18.39 -29.53
N GLY A 69 9.71 17.17 -29.99
CA GLY A 69 8.77 16.92 -31.09
C GLY A 69 7.30 17.06 -30.67
N ALA A 70 6.97 16.64 -29.45
CA ALA A 70 5.63 16.74 -28.87
C ALA A 70 5.28 18.15 -28.36
N GLU A 71 6.26 19.03 -28.15
CA GLU A 71 6.01 20.46 -27.89
C GLU A 71 5.33 21.18 -29.08
N LEU A 72 5.35 20.59 -30.29
CA LEU A 72 4.76 21.15 -31.51
C LEU A 72 3.33 20.64 -31.83
N GLU A 73 2.85 19.58 -31.19
CA GLU A 73 1.46 19.12 -31.29
C GLU A 73 0.71 19.56 -30.03
N GLN A 74 -0.41 20.28 -30.20
CA GLN A 74 -1.19 20.88 -29.12
C GLN A 74 -1.49 19.88 -28.00
N GLN A 75 -1.35 20.36 -26.76
CA GLN A 75 -1.51 19.60 -25.52
C GLN A 75 -2.92 19.01 -25.40
N PRO A 76 -3.09 17.69 -25.15
CA PRO A 76 -4.41 17.08 -24.96
C PRO A 76 -4.92 17.21 -23.52
N TRP A 77 -4.36 18.13 -22.72
CA TRP A 77 -4.68 18.28 -21.31
C TRP A 77 -5.23 19.68 -21.05
N GLU A 78 -6.50 19.75 -20.67
CA GLU A 78 -6.95 20.83 -19.80
C GLU A 78 -6.52 20.45 -18.39
N PRO A 79 -5.90 21.36 -17.60
CA PRO A 79 -5.74 21.15 -16.18
C PRO A 79 -7.12 20.83 -15.63
N SER A 80 -7.33 19.63 -15.09
CA SER A 80 -8.50 19.38 -14.26
C SER A 80 -8.18 20.05 -12.94
N PRO A 81 -8.71 21.26 -12.64
CA PRO A 81 -8.47 21.86 -11.35
C PRO A 81 -8.98 20.88 -10.31
N LYS A 82 -8.22 20.66 -9.23
CA LYS A 82 -8.71 19.88 -8.08
C LYS A 82 -10.11 20.37 -7.71
N LYS A 83 -11.11 19.53 -7.98
CA LYS A 83 -12.53 19.86 -7.79
C LYS A 83 -12.97 19.73 -6.32
N GLN A 84 -12.07 19.25 -5.48
CA GLN A 84 -12.35 18.89 -4.10
C GLN A 84 -12.21 20.12 -3.18
N LYS A 85 -13.14 20.26 -2.24
CA LYS A 85 -13.02 21.23 -1.15
C LYS A 85 -12.07 20.70 -0.10
N ILE A 86 -11.18 21.55 0.43
CA ILE A 86 -10.26 21.15 1.50
C ILE A 86 -10.91 21.39 2.86
N MET A 87 -10.88 20.38 3.72
CA MET A 87 -11.32 20.45 5.11
C MET A 87 -10.23 19.88 6.02
N THR A 88 -10.06 20.45 7.21
CA THR A 88 -9.03 20.02 8.17
C THR A 88 -9.65 19.82 9.55
N HIS A 89 -9.19 18.78 10.26
CA HIS A 89 -9.59 18.51 11.64
C HIS A 89 -8.48 17.75 12.36
N GLY A 90 -7.96 18.33 13.43
CA GLY A 90 -6.80 17.81 14.15
C GLY A 90 -5.63 17.59 13.19
N THR A 91 -5.15 16.35 13.13
CA THR A 91 -4.05 15.95 12.23
C THR A 91 -4.51 15.46 10.85
N ALA A 92 -5.80 15.43 10.55
CA ALA A 92 -6.32 14.93 9.29
C ALA A 92 -6.69 16.08 8.32
N THR A 93 -6.49 15.84 7.03
CA THR A 93 -6.94 16.71 5.94
C THR A 93 -7.80 15.88 5.00
N LEU A 94 -8.97 16.40 4.64
CA LEU A 94 -9.93 15.77 3.75
C LEU A 94 -10.05 16.61 2.48
N PHE A 95 -9.85 15.97 1.34
CA PHE A 95 -10.25 16.50 0.04
C PHE A 95 -11.66 15.99 -0.22
N ALA A 96 -12.65 16.82 0.08
CA ALA A 96 -14.08 16.56 -0.03
C ALA A 96 -14.54 16.66 -1.49
N GLY A 97 -14.96 15.52 -2.04
CA GLY A 97 -15.42 15.36 -3.42
C GLY A 97 -16.90 15.01 -3.51
N GLU A 98 -17.39 14.68 -4.70
CA GLU A 98 -18.81 14.31 -4.89
C GLU A 98 -19.16 12.97 -4.23
N LYS A 99 -18.25 11.98 -4.31
CA LYS A 99 -18.46 10.62 -3.81
C LYS A 99 -17.17 10.00 -3.29
N ILE A 100 -17.29 9.06 -2.36
CA ILE A 100 -16.19 8.15 -2.00
C ILE A 100 -16.25 6.92 -2.90
N LEU A 101 -15.12 6.53 -3.48
CA LEU A 101 -15.10 5.41 -4.42
C LEU A 101 -14.62 4.12 -3.73
N VAL A 102 -15.34 3.03 -4.01
CA VAL A 102 -15.04 1.67 -3.56
C VAL A 102 -14.50 0.89 -4.75
N GLY A 103 -13.36 0.20 -4.58
CA GLY A 103 -12.77 -0.64 -5.64
C GLY A 103 -11.89 0.07 -6.66
N LEU A 104 -11.68 1.38 -6.53
CA LEU A 104 -10.62 2.07 -7.25
C LEU A 104 -9.34 2.12 -6.43
N ASP A 105 -8.24 1.70 -7.08
CA ASP A 105 -6.95 1.49 -6.44
C ASP A 105 -5.86 2.46 -6.94
N SER A 106 -6.21 3.37 -7.86
CA SER A 106 -5.33 4.34 -8.50
C SER A 106 -5.49 5.72 -7.88
N PHE A 107 -4.42 6.25 -7.27
CA PHE A 107 -4.40 7.60 -6.70
C PHE A 107 -4.79 8.67 -7.74
N LYS A 108 -4.19 8.58 -8.94
CA LYS A 108 -4.46 9.48 -10.06
C LYS A 108 -5.95 9.53 -10.39
N GLU A 109 -6.59 8.37 -10.59
CA GLU A 109 -8.00 8.31 -10.97
C GLU A 109 -8.93 8.83 -9.87
N ILE A 110 -8.58 8.62 -8.59
CA ILE A 110 -9.37 9.13 -7.45
C ILE A 110 -9.35 10.66 -7.45
N VAL A 111 -8.19 11.28 -7.68
CA VAL A 111 -8.06 12.75 -7.73
C VAL A 111 -8.72 13.32 -8.98
N ASP A 112 -8.49 12.73 -10.16
CA ASP A 112 -9.06 13.20 -11.44
C ASP A 112 -10.59 13.22 -11.42
N ARG A 113 -11.20 12.22 -10.79
CA ARG A 113 -12.65 12.12 -10.62
C ARG A 113 -13.21 13.05 -9.54
N GLY A 114 -12.35 13.82 -8.86
CA GLY A 114 -12.76 14.70 -7.76
C GLY A 114 -13.43 13.93 -6.62
N SER A 115 -12.95 12.72 -6.31
CA SER A 115 -13.55 11.85 -5.29
C SER A 115 -13.04 12.16 -3.89
N THR A 116 -13.82 11.83 -2.86
CA THR A 116 -13.45 12.11 -1.48
C THR A 116 -12.24 11.27 -1.05
N ILE A 117 -11.15 11.93 -0.61
CA ILE A 117 -9.91 11.27 -0.14
C ILE A 117 -9.33 11.96 1.10
N ILE A 118 -8.86 11.16 2.06
CA ILE A 118 -8.06 11.67 3.19
C ILE A 118 -6.60 11.77 2.77
N ASP A 119 -5.99 12.92 3.03
CA ASP A 119 -4.60 13.19 2.70
C ASP A 119 -3.65 12.31 3.52
N LYS A 120 -2.88 11.48 2.81
CA LYS A 120 -1.81 10.64 3.36
C LYS A 120 -0.48 10.85 2.64
N THR A 121 -0.34 11.96 1.92
CA THR A 121 0.83 12.25 1.09
C THR A 121 2.13 12.37 1.89
N LEU A 122 2.07 12.63 3.20
CA LEU A 122 3.23 12.55 4.11
C LEU A 122 3.86 11.14 4.20
N LEU A 123 3.21 10.10 3.69
CA LEU A 123 3.86 8.81 3.45
C LEU A 123 5.11 8.95 2.57
N ILE A 124 5.11 9.90 1.64
CA ILE A 124 6.25 10.17 0.75
C ILE A 124 7.46 10.62 1.55
N SER A 125 7.31 11.56 2.48
CA SER A 125 8.41 12.00 3.35
C SER A 125 8.88 10.88 4.27
N GLU A 126 7.95 10.14 4.89
CA GLU A 126 8.28 8.99 5.75
C GLU A 126 9.10 7.93 5.00
N PHE A 127 8.74 7.65 3.74
CA PHE A 127 9.44 6.69 2.90
C PHE A 127 10.88 7.11 2.60
N ILE A 128 11.09 8.40 2.32
CA ILE A 128 12.42 8.96 2.04
C ILE A 128 13.28 8.94 3.30
N GLU A 129 12.75 9.42 4.41
CA GLU A 129 13.45 9.60 5.70
C GLU A 129 13.73 8.28 6.43
N CYS A 130 12.98 7.22 6.10
CA CYS A 130 13.20 5.89 6.65
C CYS A 130 14.66 5.44 6.43
N LYS A 131 15.35 4.91 7.46
CA LYS A 131 16.76 4.48 7.34
C LYS A 131 16.97 3.27 6.41
N GLY A 132 15.93 2.49 6.11
CA GLY A 132 16.02 1.29 5.27
C GLY A 132 16.08 1.62 3.77
N ILE A 133 17.01 0.97 3.05
CA ILE A 133 17.04 0.99 1.58
C ILE A 133 15.82 0.23 1.03
N VAL A 134 15.56 -0.97 1.55
CA VAL A 134 14.38 -1.78 1.21
C VAL A 134 13.49 -1.89 2.42
N SER A 135 12.25 -1.39 2.31
CA SER A 135 11.24 -1.38 3.37
C SER A 135 10.07 -2.27 2.98
N LEU A 136 9.71 -3.25 3.80
CA LEU A 136 8.48 -4.04 3.66
C LEU A 136 7.47 -3.60 4.72
N VAL A 137 6.35 -3.04 4.28
CA VAL A 137 5.24 -2.66 5.13
C VAL A 137 4.16 -3.73 5.07
N VAL A 138 3.87 -4.32 6.23
CA VAL A 138 2.94 -5.43 6.34
C VAL A 138 1.62 -4.93 6.89
N ARG A 139 0.55 -5.02 6.08
CA ARG A 139 -0.80 -4.54 6.40
C ARG A 139 -1.86 -5.51 5.90
N PRO A 140 -2.98 -5.67 6.61
CA PRO A 140 -4.07 -6.51 6.18
C PRO A 140 -4.65 -6.11 4.82
N ARG A 141 -5.42 -7.00 4.19
CA ARG A 141 -6.08 -6.75 2.90
C ARG A 141 -6.94 -5.48 2.98
N ARG A 142 -7.02 -4.73 1.87
CA ARG A 142 -7.86 -3.51 1.73
C ARG A 142 -7.47 -2.28 2.59
N PHE A 143 -6.30 -2.27 3.22
CA PHE A 143 -5.78 -1.10 3.96
C PHE A 143 -5.19 0.06 3.11
N GLY A 144 -5.51 0.14 1.80
CA GLY A 144 -5.03 1.23 0.93
C GLY A 144 -3.62 1.04 0.35
N LYS A 145 -3.09 -0.17 0.36
CA LYS A 145 -1.75 -0.50 -0.14
C LYS A 145 -1.51 -0.02 -1.58
N THR A 146 -2.40 -0.38 -2.51
CA THR A 146 -2.26 -0.05 -3.94
C THR A 146 -2.37 1.46 -4.19
N ILE A 147 -3.30 2.14 -3.52
CA ILE A 147 -3.48 3.60 -3.62
C ILE A 147 -2.21 4.32 -3.16
N ASN A 148 -1.65 3.94 -2.00
CA ASN A 148 -0.42 4.53 -1.48
C ASN A 148 0.78 4.30 -2.40
N LEU A 149 0.85 3.11 -2.98
CA LEU A 149 1.89 2.75 -3.93
C LEU A 149 1.80 3.56 -5.22
N THR A 150 0.60 3.65 -5.81
CA THR A 150 0.38 4.48 -7.00
C THR A 150 0.65 5.95 -6.69
N MET A 151 0.28 6.47 -5.52
CA MET A 151 0.65 7.82 -5.09
C MET A 151 2.18 8.03 -5.06
N LEU A 152 2.96 7.09 -4.50
CA LEU A 152 4.43 7.18 -4.52
C LEU A 152 4.97 7.16 -5.96
N ARG A 153 4.44 6.28 -6.82
CA ARG A 153 4.76 6.30 -8.25
C ARG A 153 4.48 7.68 -8.82
N GLU A 154 3.30 8.23 -8.54
CA GLU A 154 2.86 9.46 -9.16
C GLU A 154 3.77 10.65 -8.77
N PHE A 155 4.30 10.64 -7.55
CA PHE A 155 5.19 11.68 -7.02
C PHE A 155 6.63 11.58 -7.55
N PHE A 156 7.21 10.38 -7.56
CA PHE A 156 8.63 10.21 -7.90
C PHE A 156 8.89 10.09 -9.40
N SER A 157 7.95 9.51 -10.16
CA SER A 157 8.19 9.12 -11.55
C SER A 157 8.43 10.33 -12.46
N ILE A 158 9.47 10.26 -13.27
CA ILE A 158 9.64 11.16 -14.42
C ILE A 158 8.43 10.97 -15.34
N PRO A 159 7.64 12.03 -15.63
CA PRO A 159 6.46 11.92 -16.47
C PRO A 159 6.86 11.61 -17.92
N ILE A 160 6.08 10.76 -18.58
CA ILE A 160 6.27 10.34 -19.97
C ILE A 160 4.98 10.63 -20.73
N HIS A 161 5.07 11.36 -21.85
CA HIS A 161 3.93 11.75 -22.67
C HIS A 161 2.88 10.62 -22.83
N PRO A 162 1.57 10.90 -22.67
CA PRO A 162 0.94 12.24 -22.55
C PRO A 162 1.01 12.86 -21.14
N ASP A 163 1.64 12.18 -20.19
CA ASP A 163 1.84 12.70 -18.84
C ASP A 163 2.91 13.80 -18.79
N ASN A 164 2.75 14.77 -17.89
CA ASN A 164 3.67 15.90 -17.76
C ASN A 164 3.77 16.39 -16.31
N LYS A 165 4.79 17.22 -16.04
CA LYS A 165 5.10 17.66 -14.68
C LYS A 165 4.03 18.57 -14.08
N ASP A 166 3.37 19.38 -14.90
CA ASP A 166 2.34 20.34 -14.46
C ASP A 166 1.06 19.59 -14.05
N TYR A 167 0.68 18.59 -14.83
CA TYR A 167 -0.40 17.67 -14.47
C TYR A 167 -0.09 16.92 -13.16
N ARG A 168 1.14 16.40 -12.99
CA ARG A 168 1.55 15.78 -11.71
C ARG A 168 1.48 16.78 -10.56
N TYR A 169 1.83 18.04 -10.80
CA TYR A 169 1.73 19.07 -9.77
C TYR A 169 0.28 19.25 -9.33
N GLU A 170 -0.68 19.31 -10.25
CA GLU A 170 -2.10 19.41 -9.91
C GLU A 170 -2.61 18.24 -9.07
N LEU A 171 -2.11 17.01 -9.28
CA LEU A 171 -2.45 15.86 -8.41
C LEU A 171 -2.07 16.08 -6.94
N PHE A 172 -0.94 16.74 -6.68
CA PHE A 172 -0.41 16.96 -5.34
C PHE A 172 -0.66 18.35 -4.79
N LYS A 173 -1.13 19.30 -5.59
CA LYS A 173 -1.43 20.67 -5.17
C LYS A 173 -2.27 20.68 -3.88
N ASP A 174 -1.92 21.55 -2.94
CA ASP A 174 -2.59 21.71 -1.64
C ASP A 174 -2.56 20.49 -0.71
N THR A 175 -1.81 19.43 -1.05
CA THR A 175 -1.56 18.30 -0.13
C THR A 175 -0.41 18.61 0.82
N LYS A 176 -0.40 17.94 1.97
CA LYS A 176 0.64 18.13 3.01
C LYS A 176 2.06 17.91 2.52
N ILE A 177 2.29 17.01 1.56
CA ILE A 177 3.65 16.80 1.03
C ILE A 177 4.18 18.03 0.30
N MET A 178 3.31 18.89 -0.24
CA MET A 178 3.72 20.12 -0.93
C MET A 178 4.25 21.17 0.03
N GLU A 179 3.88 21.11 1.31
CA GLU A 179 4.44 21.98 2.36
C GLU A 179 5.91 21.62 2.67
N ARG A 180 6.33 20.37 2.38
CA ARG A 180 7.71 19.89 2.52
C ARG A 180 8.54 20.27 1.30
N SER A 181 8.93 21.54 1.24
CA SER A 181 9.72 22.11 0.13
C SER A 181 11.05 21.37 -0.11
N ASP A 182 11.68 20.87 0.96
CA ASP A 182 12.90 20.05 0.92
C ASP A 182 12.69 18.74 0.15
N VAL A 183 11.56 18.06 0.40
CA VAL A 183 11.18 16.82 -0.27
C VAL A 183 10.73 17.09 -1.71
N TYR A 184 9.84 18.05 -1.90
CA TYR A 184 9.34 18.42 -3.22
C TYR A 184 10.49 18.79 -4.18
N ASN A 185 11.33 19.75 -3.79
CA ASN A 185 12.40 20.25 -4.66
C ASN A 185 13.42 19.18 -5.00
N LYS A 186 13.67 18.22 -4.10
CA LYS A 186 14.69 17.19 -4.30
C LYS A 186 14.17 15.97 -5.05
N TYR A 187 12.91 15.58 -4.86
CA TYR A 187 12.43 14.26 -5.31
C TYR A 187 11.28 14.27 -6.31
N PHE A 188 10.48 15.34 -6.39
CA PHE A 188 9.29 15.38 -7.24
C PHE A 188 9.64 15.22 -8.73
N CYS A 189 9.04 14.23 -9.38
CA CYS A 189 9.21 13.89 -10.81
C CYS A 189 10.68 13.73 -11.27
N LYS A 190 11.57 13.28 -10.38
CA LYS A 190 13.03 13.20 -10.66
C LYS A 190 13.58 11.80 -10.85
N TYR A 191 12.77 10.78 -10.61
CA TYR A 191 13.25 9.39 -10.61
C TYR A 191 12.51 8.52 -11.61
N PRO A 192 13.22 7.60 -12.28
CA PRO A 192 12.55 6.49 -12.92
C PRO A 192 12.00 5.55 -11.84
N VAL A 193 10.68 5.38 -11.83
CA VAL A 193 9.99 4.44 -10.95
C VAL A 193 9.65 3.21 -11.76
N ILE A 194 10.06 2.05 -11.29
CA ILE A 194 9.75 0.78 -11.93
C ILE A 194 8.93 -0.07 -10.96
N PHE A 195 7.90 -0.75 -11.50
CA PHE A 195 7.15 -1.78 -10.81
C PHE A 195 7.75 -3.14 -11.17
N LEU A 196 8.38 -3.84 -10.22
CA LEU A 196 9.22 -5.03 -10.51
C LEU A 196 9.10 -6.16 -9.49
N SER A 197 9.44 -7.37 -9.92
CA SER A 197 9.73 -8.50 -9.04
C SER A 197 11.20 -8.45 -8.57
N LEU A 198 11.43 -8.62 -7.27
CA LEU A 198 12.76 -8.56 -6.65
C LEU A 198 13.52 -9.89 -6.76
N LYS A 199 14.27 -10.07 -7.85
CA LYS A 199 15.33 -11.09 -7.92
C LYS A 199 16.67 -10.43 -8.25
N GLY A 200 17.67 -10.63 -7.37
CA GLY A 200 19.10 -10.45 -7.66
C GLY A 200 19.63 -9.09 -8.12
N ASN A 201 18.98 -7.94 -7.86
CA ASN A 201 19.40 -6.67 -8.49
C ASN A 201 19.49 -5.46 -7.52
N ASN A 202 20.43 -5.55 -6.56
CA ASN A 202 20.58 -4.56 -5.49
C ASN A 202 21.46 -3.34 -5.87
N GLU A 203 22.32 -3.45 -6.88
CA GLU A 203 23.38 -2.44 -7.16
C GLU A 203 22.87 -1.09 -7.70
N ASN A 204 21.68 -1.05 -8.29
CA ASN A 204 21.10 0.16 -8.88
C ASN A 204 19.91 0.71 -8.09
N LEU A 205 19.59 0.16 -6.93
CA LEU A 205 18.42 0.52 -6.14
C LEU A 205 18.74 1.67 -5.18
N GLU A 206 17.95 2.75 -5.21
CA GLU A 206 18.08 3.82 -4.22
C GLU A 206 17.21 3.56 -3.00
N LYS A 207 15.93 3.25 -3.26
CA LYS A 207 14.91 3.05 -2.24
C LYS A 207 13.81 2.13 -2.77
N ALA A 208 13.25 1.29 -1.90
CA ALA A 208 12.15 0.39 -2.25
C ALA A 208 11.10 0.33 -1.16
N LEU A 209 9.83 0.39 -1.56
CA LEU A 209 8.69 0.09 -0.71
C LEU A 209 7.97 -1.15 -1.24
N LEU A 210 8.02 -2.20 -0.45
CA LEU A 210 7.22 -3.41 -0.61
C LEU A 210 6.04 -3.29 0.33
N VAL A 211 4.85 -3.66 -0.12
CA VAL A 211 3.68 -3.74 0.77
C VAL A 211 3.02 -5.10 0.62
N GLY A 212 2.57 -5.70 1.71
CA GLY A 212 1.99 -7.04 1.68
C GLY A 212 1.20 -7.38 2.92
N ILE A 213 0.72 -8.63 3.00
CA ILE A 213 -0.04 -9.13 4.15
C ILE A 213 0.87 -9.84 5.15
N SER A 214 1.94 -10.51 4.73
CA SER A 214 2.90 -11.17 5.64
C SER A 214 4.28 -11.30 4.98
N ARG A 215 5.35 -11.51 5.77
CA ARG A 215 6.73 -11.73 5.30
C ARG A 215 7.01 -13.15 4.80
N VAL A 216 6.04 -14.09 4.83
CA VAL A 216 6.32 -15.54 4.63
C VAL A 216 7.19 -15.79 3.40
N ALA A 217 8.45 -16.14 3.64
CA ALA A 217 9.43 -16.34 2.60
C ALA A 217 9.35 -17.79 2.13
N LYS A 218 8.97 -18.01 0.86
CA LYS A 218 9.21 -19.31 0.24
C LYS A 218 10.72 -19.41 0.05
N SER A 219 11.37 -20.25 0.85
CA SER A 219 12.81 -20.51 0.80
C SER A 219 13.32 -20.50 -0.65
N GLY A 220 14.20 -19.55 -0.99
CA GLY A 220 14.86 -19.45 -2.30
C GLY A 220 14.72 -18.11 -3.02
N TYR A 221 13.53 -17.48 -3.07
CA TYR A 221 13.35 -16.25 -3.89
C TYR A 221 13.47 -14.94 -3.11
N LEU A 222 13.07 -14.92 -1.84
CA LEU A 222 13.22 -13.75 -0.96
C LEU A 222 14.45 -13.86 -0.04
N SER A 223 15.10 -15.04 0.01
CA SER A 223 16.35 -15.27 0.75
C SER A 223 17.54 -14.50 0.19
N GLU A 224 17.42 -13.92 -1.02
CA GLU A 224 18.42 -12.99 -1.57
C GLU A 224 18.22 -11.54 -1.06
N LEU A 225 17.10 -11.24 -0.39
CA LEU A 225 16.77 -9.92 0.16
C LEU A 225 17.13 -9.83 1.66
N ASN A 226 18.38 -10.16 1.99
CA ASN A 226 18.84 -10.23 3.38
C ASN A 226 18.91 -8.88 4.11
N ASN A 227 18.76 -7.75 3.41
CA ASN A 227 18.79 -6.38 3.97
C ASN A 227 17.40 -5.73 4.07
N LEU A 228 16.34 -6.54 4.11
CA LEU A 228 14.97 -6.04 4.17
C LEU A 228 14.60 -5.54 5.57
N LYS A 229 14.24 -4.26 5.69
CA LYS A 229 13.64 -3.72 6.92
C LYS A 229 12.13 -3.95 6.90
N VAL A 230 11.61 -4.64 7.89
CA VAL A 230 10.18 -5.01 7.96
C VAL A 230 9.45 -4.13 8.97
N PHE A 231 8.26 -3.68 8.58
CA PHE A 231 7.39 -2.78 9.34
C PHE A 231 6.02 -3.46 9.52
N PRO A 232 5.85 -4.31 10.55
CA PRO A 232 4.58 -4.93 10.87
C PRO A 232 3.53 -3.91 11.33
N MET A 233 2.28 -4.34 11.54
CA MET A 233 1.18 -3.46 11.97
C MET A 233 1.49 -2.78 13.31
N HIS A 234 2.10 -3.48 14.26
CA HIS A 234 2.49 -2.96 15.57
C HIS A 234 3.76 -2.08 15.55
N HIS A 235 4.38 -1.83 14.39
CA HIS A 235 5.52 -0.92 14.28
C HIS A 235 5.03 0.51 13.99
N GLU A 236 5.60 1.51 14.66
CA GLU A 236 5.16 2.92 14.57
C GLU A 236 5.40 3.55 13.20
N VAL A 237 6.59 3.34 12.65
CA VAL A 237 6.92 3.78 11.28
C VAL A 237 5.92 3.17 10.30
N PHE A 238 5.34 4.04 9.47
CA PHE A 238 4.26 3.77 8.55
C PHE A 238 2.88 3.44 9.14
N ALA A 239 2.67 3.47 10.47
CA ALA A 239 1.40 3.09 11.10
C ALA A 239 0.21 3.91 10.53
N ASN A 240 0.34 5.24 10.52
CA ASN A 240 -0.75 6.16 10.18
C ASN A 240 -1.14 6.25 8.70
N TYR A 241 -0.39 5.62 7.79
CA TYR A 241 -0.62 5.80 6.35
C TYR A 241 -1.45 4.67 5.72
N PHE A 242 -1.71 3.57 6.43
CA PHE A 242 -2.48 2.44 5.92
C PHE A 242 -3.67 2.17 6.85
N GLY A 243 -4.90 2.45 6.40
CA GLY A 243 -6.08 2.56 7.29
C GLY A 243 -6.48 4.00 7.59
N PHE A 244 -7.72 4.26 8.00
CA PHE A 244 -8.13 5.59 8.44
C PHE A 244 -7.85 5.77 9.93
N THR A 245 -7.56 7.00 10.33
CA THR A 245 -7.45 7.40 11.75
C THR A 245 -8.78 7.95 12.23
N GLU A 246 -8.94 8.06 13.55
CA GLU A 246 -10.11 8.65 14.19
C GLU A 246 -10.49 10.03 13.63
N ASN A 247 -9.51 10.94 13.55
CA ASN A 247 -9.72 12.29 12.97
C ASN A 247 -10.20 12.23 11.51
N GLY A 248 -9.70 11.26 10.75
CA GLY A 248 -10.13 11.03 9.37
C GLY A 248 -11.58 10.55 9.29
N ILE A 249 -11.96 9.58 10.13
CA ILE A 249 -13.34 9.08 10.20
C ILE A 249 -14.32 10.18 10.61
N PHE A 250 -13.97 10.96 11.63
CA PHE A 250 -14.79 12.08 12.06
C PHE A 250 -15.11 13.03 10.91
N MET A 251 -14.10 13.47 10.15
CA MET A 251 -14.32 14.34 8.99
C MET A 251 -15.13 13.67 7.88
N LEU A 252 -14.86 12.39 7.60
CA LEU A 252 -15.62 11.66 6.59
C LEU A 252 -17.10 11.57 6.96
N LEU A 253 -17.41 11.23 8.20
CA LEU A 253 -18.79 11.13 8.65
C LEU A 253 -19.48 12.49 8.64
N GLN A 254 -18.82 13.53 9.15
CA GLN A 254 -19.35 14.90 9.15
C GLN A 254 -19.63 15.40 7.72
N TYR A 255 -18.71 15.17 6.78
CA TYR A 255 -18.91 15.59 5.39
C TYR A 255 -20.07 14.85 4.70
N ASN A 256 -20.34 13.61 5.09
CA ASN A 256 -21.41 12.79 4.53
C ASN A 256 -22.72 12.83 5.35
N GLY A 257 -22.85 13.73 6.33
CA GLY A 257 -24.06 13.86 7.18
C GLY A 257 -24.35 12.64 8.04
N LYS A 258 -23.31 11.93 8.49
CA LYS A 258 -23.35 10.67 9.25
C LYS A 258 -22.64 10.77 10.60
N GLU A 259 -22.39 11.97 11.09
CA GLU A 259 -21.66 12.23 12.35
C GLU A 259 -22.28 11.53 13.57
N ASN A 260 -23.61 11.39 13.60
CA ASN A 260 -24.34 10.71 14.69
C ASN A 260 -24.05 9.20 14.74
N GLN A 261 -23.50 8.61 13.68
CA GLN A 261 -23.18 7.18 13.59
C GLN A 261 -21.74 6.87 14.02
N LEU A 262 -20.98 7.86 14.52
CA LEU A 262 -19.57 7.70 14.86
C LEU A 262 -19.33 6.59 15.89
N ASP A 263 -20.15 6.51 16.94
CA ASP A 263 -19.98 5.47 17.97
C ASP A 263 -20.33 4.07 17.46
N ASP A 264 -21.31 3.95 16.55
CA ASP A 264 -21.63 2.68 15.90
C ASP A 264 -20.50 2.24 14.97
N VAL A 265 -19.99 3.17 14.15
CA VAL A 265 -18.83 2.96 13.26
C VAL A 265 -17.60 2.56 14.08
N ARG A 266 -17.40 3.17 15.25
CA ARG A 266 -16.32 2.80 16.18
C ARG A 266 -16.45 1.35 16.62
N GLN A 267 -17.64 0.92 17.03
CA GLN A 267 -17.85 -0.45 17.49
C GLN A 267 -17.65 -1.46 16.34
N TRP A 268 -18.15 -1.14 15.15
CA TRP A 268 -18.09 -2.03 13.99
C TRP A 268 -16.70 -2.16 13.39
N TYR A 269 -15.98 -1.05 13.21
CA TYR A 269 -14.83 -1.01 12.31
C TYR A 269 -13.52 -0.51 12.93
N ASN A 270 -13.53 0.03 14.15
CA ASN A 270 -12.32 0.53 14.83
C ASN A 270 -11.43 -0.63 15.32
N ARG A 271 -10.33 -0.31 16.03
CA ARG A 271 -9.50 -1.21 16.85
C ARG A 271 -8.46 -2.07 16.11
N TYR A 272 -8.12 -1.79 14.86
CA TYR A 272 -6.84 -2.28 14.37
C TYR A 272 -5.70 -1.49 15.03
N ARG A 273 -5.14 -2.03 16.12
CA ARG A 273 -4.03 -1.39 16.84
C ARG A 273 -2.77 -1.40 15.97
N ALA A 274 -2.24 -0.21 15.70
CA ALA A 274 -1.03 0.01 14.93
C ALA A 274 -0.03 0.87 15.72
N GLY A 275 1.26 0.58 15.56
CA GLY A 275 2.29 1.16 16.41
C GLY A 275 1.97 0.98 17.91
N ASN A 276 2.29 1.99 18.71
CA ASN A 276 2.14 1.93 20.17
C ASN A 276 0.74 2.31 20.67
N SER A 277 -0.05 3.12 19.94
CA SER A 277 -1.32 3.66 20.46
C SER A 277 -2.38 4.00 19.42
N LEU A 278 -2.12 3.75 18.14
CA LEU A 278 -3.04 4.15 17.08
C LEU A 278 -4.09 3.06 16.87
N ASN A 279 -5.35 3.46 16.78
CA ASN A 279 -6.40 2.58 16.28
C ASN A 279 -6.76 3.00 14.87
N LEU A 280 -6.78 2.04 13.97
CA LEU A 280 -7.04 2.26 12.56
C LEU A 280 -8.33 1.56 12.13
N TYR A 281 -8.95 2.13 11.12
CA TYR A 281 -10.12 1.59 10.45
C TYR A 281 -9.72 1.04 9.09
N ASN A 282 -10.32 -0.08 8.68
CA ASN A 282 -10.13 -0.62 7.33
C ASN A 282 -10.71 0.34 6.28
N LEU A 283 -9.93 0.68 5.26
CA LEU A 283 -10.35 1.63 4.22
C LEU A 283 -11.58 1.14 3.45
N TRP A 284 -11.62 -0.14 3.10
CA TRP A 284 -12.72 -0.70 2.34
C TRP A 284 -14.02 -0.72 3.14
N SER A 285 -13.97 -1.20 4.39
CA SER A 285 -15.16 -1.29 5.23
C SER A 285 -15.79 0.08 5.44
N ILE A 286 -14.97 1.12 5.67
CA ILE A 286 -15.45 2.49 5.79
C ILE A 286 -15.97 3.05 4.48
N ASN A 287 -15.24 2.89 3.36
CA ASN A 287 -15.71 3.40 2.06
C ASN A 287 -17.04 2.72 1.67
N SER A 288 -17.17 1.41 1.91
CA SER A 288 -18.42 0.68 1.69
C SER A 288 -19.53 1.18 2.59
N PHE A 289 -19.28 1.38 3.88
CA PHE A 289 -20.28 1.94 4.79
C PHE A 289 -20.76 3.33 4.38
N ILE A 290 -19.85 4.25 4.02
CA ILE A 290 -20.22 5.59 3.57
C ILE A 290 -21.11 5.52 2.32
N ASN A 291 -20.77 4.65 1.38
CA ASN A 291 -21.48 4.53 0.11
C ASN A 291 -22.83 3.80 0.22
N GLU A 292 -22.92 2.75 1.04
CA GLU A 292 -24.11 1.90 1.17
C GLU A 292 -25.02 2.30 2.34
N GLY A 293 -24.48 3.00 3.33
CA GLY A 293 -25.19 3.49 4.51
C GLY A 293 -25.46 2.46 5.61
N ASN A 294 -25.09 1.19 5.42
CA ASN A 294 -25.40 0.10 6.34
C ASN A 294 -24.12 -0.48 6.97
N LEU A 295 -24.16 -0.68 8.29
CA LEU A 295 -23.11 -1.37 9.04
C LEU A 295 -23.22 -2.87 8.80
N LYS A 296 -22.20 -3.46 8.17
CA LYS A 296 -22.12 -4.90 7.92
C LYS A 296 -20.68 -5.40 7.79
N ALA A 297 -20.53 -6.72 7.82
CA ALA A 297 -19.27 -7.39 7.53
C ALA A 297 -18.91 -7.24 6.04
N HIS A 298 -17.70 -6.76 5.75
CA HIS A 298 -17.19 -6.65 4.38
C HIS A 298 -16.00 -7.57 4.09
N TRP A 299 -15.56 -8.34 5.07
CA TRP A 299 -14.52 -9.36 4.87
C TRP A 299 -15.05 -10.52 4.01
N ILE A 300 -14.18 -11.47 3.64
CA ILE A 300 -14.55 -12.60 2.79
C ILE A 300 -14.53 -13.86 3.66
N ASP A 301 -15.68 -14.52 3.65
CA ASP A 301 -16.02 -15.72 4.38
C ASP A 301 -14.90 -16.78 4.33
N THR A 302 -14.38 -17.10 5.51
CA THR A 302 -13.57 -18.29 5.71
C THR A 302 -14.20 -19.08 6.85
N GLU A 303 -15.17 -19.95 6.53
CA GLU A 303 -15.83 -20.90 7.46
C GLU A 303 -14.86 -21.59 8.44
N ASP A 304 -13.61 -21.83 8.02
CA ASP A 304 -12.55 -22.46 8.82
C ASP A 304 -11.99 -21.58 9.96
N PHE A 305 -12.26 -20.27 9.95
CA PHE A 305 -11.86 -19.33 11.01
C PHE A 305 -12.63 -19.58 12.31
N LYS A 306 -13.95 -19.78 12.23
CA LYS A 306 -14.84 -19.95 13.40
C LYS A 306 -14.46 -21.15 14.27
N ASN A 307 -14.07 -22.25 13.65
CA ASN A 307 -13.79 -23.51 14.36
C ASN A 307 -12.53 -23.46 15.22
N ASN A 308 -11.50 -22.71 14.82
CA ASN A 308 -10.22 -22.63 15.56
C ASN A 308 -10.14 -21.42 16.50
N THR A 309 -11.11 -20.50 16.45
CA THR A 309 -11.08 -19.22 17.19
C THR A 309 -12.23 -19.08 18.20
N SER A 310 -12.88 -20.18 18.56
CA SER A 310 -14.05 -20.18 19.46
C SER A 310 -13.83 -19.48 20.81
N MET A 311 -12.60 -19.50 21.35
CA MET A 311 -12.24 -18.72 22.55
C MET A 311 -12.15 -17.22 22.26
N LEU A 312 -11.58 -16.82 21.12
CA LEU A 312 -11.51 -15.41 20.70
C LEU A 312 -12.89 -14.84 20.38
N LEU A 313 -13.76 -15.64 19.75
CA LEU A 313 -15.16 -15.28 19.47
C LEU A 313 -15.99 -15.11 20.76
N LYS A 314 -15.59 -15.76 21.86
CA LYS A 314 -16.15 -15.56 23.20
C LYS A 314 -15.57 -14.35 23.95
N GLY A 315 -14.68 -13.58 23.31
CA GLY A 315 -14.10 -12.36 23.87
C GLY A 315 -12.80 -12.56 24.67
N TYR A 316 -12.24 -13.78 24.70
CA TYR A 316 -10.95 -14.01 25.35
C TYR A 316 -9.79 -13.48 24.48
N ALA A 317 -8.68 -13.09 25.12
CA ALA A 317 -7.43 -12.73 24.45
C ALA A 317 -6.39 -13.83 24.61
N ILE A 318 -5.51 -14.01 23.62
CA ILE A 318 -4.49 -15.05 23.63
C ILE A 318 -3.11 -14.40 23.64
N ASN A 319 -2.27 -14.79 24.61
CA ASN A 319 -0.89 -14.37 24.67
C ASN A 319 -0.03 -15.25 23.75
N VAL A 320 0.18 -14.80 22.51
CA VAL A 320 1.05 -15.46 21.52
C VAL A 320 2.04 -14.46 20.97
N ARG A 321 3.31 -14.86 20.94
CA ARG A 321 4.37 -14.07 20.31
C ARG A 321 4.23 -14.15 18.79
N ILE A 322 3.95 -12.99 18.16
CA ILE A 322 3.93 -12.84 16.70
C ILE A 322 5.33 -13.12 16.15
N MET A 323 5.41 -14.03 15.18
CA MET A 323 6.66 -14.36 14.49
C MET A 323 6.93 -13.35 13.38
N GLU A 324 8.00 -12.57 13.51
CA GLU A 324 8.40 -11.58 12.51
C GLU A 324 9.05 -12.23 11.27
N ASP A 325 9.68 -13.39 11.47
CA ASP A 325 10.37 -14.17 10.45
C ASP A 325 9.77 -15.57 10.33
N MET A 326 8.83 -15.72 9.38
CA MET A 326 8.24 -17.01 9.06
C MET A 326 8.84 -17.59 7.78
N ASP A 327 9.33 -18.83 7.86
CA ASP A 327 9.69 -19.66 6.71
C ASP A 327 8.55 -20.65 6.40
N TYR A 328 8.28 -20.90 5.11
CA TYR A 328 7.35 -21.95 4.69
C TYR A 328 7.71 -23.32 5.26
N ASN A 329 8.98 -23.60 5.54
CA ASN A 329 9.39 -24.88 6.15
C ASN A 329 8.85 -25.05 7.59
N MET A 330 8.64 -23.95 8.32
CA MET A 330 8.04 -23.97 9.66
C MET A 330 6.56 -24.37 9.62
N LEU A 331 5.89 -24.16 8.47
CA LEU A 331 4.50 -24.57 8.26
C LEU A 331 4.32 -26.09 8.23
N ALA A 332 5.39 -26.84 7.92
CA ALA A 332 5.37 -28.30 7.83
C ALA A 332 5.65 -28.99 9.19
N GLN A 333 6.11 -28.24 10.20
CA GLN A 333 6.45 -28.79 11.52
C GLN A 333 5.23 -28.73 12.46
N LYS A 334 4.74 -29.89 12.89
CA LYS A 334 3.55 -30.01 13.77
C LYS A 334 3.69 -29.28 15.11
N SER A 335 4.90 -29.12 15.64
CA SER A 335 5.15 -28.52 16.96
C SER A 335 4.92 -27.00 17.01
N ASN A 336 4.87 -26.31 15.87
CA ASN A 336 4.74 -24.83 15.80
C ASN A 336 3.44 -24.35 15.12
N ILE A 337 2.52 -25.27 14.82
CA ILE A 337 1.38 -24.99 13.95
C ILE A 337 0.46 -23.90 14.50
N ASP A 338 0.28 -23.85 15.83
CA ASP A 338 -0.60 -22.87 16.49
C ASP A 338 0.00 -21.47 16.45
N ASN A 339 1.26 -21.29 16.84
CA ASN A 339 1.93 -19.98 16.81
C ASN A 339 2.00 -19.41 15.39
N VAL A 340 2.26 -20.27 14.40
CA VAL A 340 2.27 -19.86 13.00
C VAL A 340 0.87 -19.51 12.52
N LEU A 341 -0.15 -20.27 12.88
CA LEU A 341 -1.54 -19.96 12.58
C LEU A 341 -1.95 -18.61 13.17
N TRP A 342 -1.69 -18.36 14.46
CA TRP A 342 -2.00 -17.09 15.11
C TRP A 342 -1.28 -15.91 14.47
N THR A 343 -0.02 -16.10 14.10
CA THR A 343 0.76 -15.10 13.39
C THR A 343 0.18 -14.80 12.01
N LEU A 344 -0.23 -15.82 11.25
CA LEU A 344 -0.90 -15.66 9.96
C LEU A 344 -2.24 -14.93 10.14
N LEU A 345 -3.07 -15.33 11.10
CA LEU A 345 -4.36 -14.67 11.35
C LEU A 345 -4.21 -13.18 11.71
N TYR A 346 -3.21 -12.85 12.54
CA TYR A 346 -2.84 -11.46 12.83
C TYR A 346 -2.47 -10.68 11.57
N TYR A 347 -1.58 -11.24 10.74
CA TYR A 347 -1.14 -10.57 9.52
C TYR A 347 -2.24 -10.45 8.45
N ALA A 348 -3.12 -11.44 8.35
CA ALA A 348 -4.30 -11.40 7.49
C ALA A 348 -5.30 -10.31 7.91
N GLY A 349 -5.26 -9.87 9.18
CA GLY A 349 -6.17 -8.89 9.76
C GLY A 349 -7.35 -9.48 10.53
N TYR A 350 -7.36 -10.78 10.79
CA TYR A 350 -8.37 -11.38 11.65
C TYR A 350 -8.12 -11.11 13.14
N LEU A 351 -6.88 -10.76 13.49
CA LEU A 351 -6.49 -10.45 14.88
C LEU A 351 -5.73 -9.12 14.94
N THR A 352 -5.77 -8.52 16.11
CA THR A 352 -4.97 -7.34 16.47
C THR A 352 -4.36 -7.53 17.86
N LYS A 353 -3.47 -6.62 18.25
CA LYS A 353 -2.92 -6.58 19.62
C LYS A 353 -3.79 -5.70 20.51
N ASP A 354 -4.16 -6.18 21.68
CA ASP A 354 -4.74 -5.35 22.74
C ASP A 354 -3.68 -4.48 23.42
N LYS A 355 -4.05 -3.72 24.46
CA LYS A 355 -3.12 -2.84 25.21
C LYS A 355 -2.00 -3.59 25.94
N ASN A 356 -2.20 -4.88 26.22
CA ASN A 356 -1.28 -5.77 26.92
C ASN A 356 -0.47 -6.64 25.94
N ASP A 357 -0.51 -6.33 24.64
CA ASP A 357 0.10 -7.08 23.55
C ASP A 357 -0.44 -8.51 23.33
N ASN A 358 -1.60 -8.84 23.90
CA ASN A 358 -2.30 -10.08 23.61
C ASN A 358 -3.06 -9.98 22.29
N LEU A 359 -3.26 -11.11 21.61
CA LEU A 359 -4.05 -11.19 20.39
C LEU A 359 -5.53 -11.29 20.69
N CYS A 360 -6.33 -10.44 20.03
CA CYS A 360 -7.77 -10.41 20.13
C CYS A 360 -8.42 -10.13 18.77
N ILE A 361 -9.73 -10.36 18.66
CA ILE A 361 -10.50 -9.94 17.50
C ILE A 361 -10.57 -8.41 17.49
N PRO A 362 -10.26 -7.74 16.37
CA PRO A 362 -10.23 -6.29 16.33
C PRO A 362 -11.61 -5.69 16.65
N ASN A 363 -12.66 -6.13 15.96
CA ASN A 363 -13.95 -5.44 16.00
C ASN A 363 -15.13 -6.35 15.66
N MET A 364 -16.34 -5.77 15.72
CA MET A 364 -17.56 -6.54 15.44
C MET A 364 -17.63 -7.03 14.00
N GLU A 365 -17.05 -6.31 13.04
CA GLU A 365 -17.00 -6.75 11.65
C GLU A 365 -16.39 -8.16 11.54
N VAL A 366 -15.24 -8.38 12.19
CA VAL A 366 -14.53 -9.66 12.17
C VAL A 366 -15.16 -10.70 13.10
N SER A 367 -15.81 -10.29 14.20
CA SER A 367 -16.49 -11.24 15.09
C SER A 367 -17.82 -11.77 14.53
N THR A 368 -18.47 -11.00 13.67
CA THR A 368 -19.79 -11.32 13.10
C THR A 368 -19.66 -12.14 11.82
N GLU A 369 -18.49 -12.13 11.18
CA GLU A 369 -18.14 -13.10 10.13
C GLU A 369 -18.20 -14.53 10.63
#